data_AF-A0A7S4LAW0-F1
#
_entry.id   AF-A0A7S4LAW0-F1
#
_cell.length_a   1.000
_cell.length_b   1.000
_cell.length_c   1.000
_cell.angle_alpha   90.00
_cell.angle_beta   90.00
_cell.angle_gamma   90.00
#
_symmetry.space_group_name_H-M   'P 1'
#
loop_
_entity.id
_entity.type
_entity.pdbx_description
1 polymer ?
#
loop_
_entity_poly.entity_id
_entity_poly.type
_entity_poly.pdbx_seq_one_letter_code
_entity_poly.pdbx_strand_id
1 'polypeptide(L)'
;FFFACGSGTMSDPQAFAEQLELFFVLSDDFKMALWKWVRQHSTVLETMKAADPTAEQSLEHYEVYRGYASLIEEQVEHFLKEQSLTMPQAVELIKRLPTEAQQQLISLDFINAALQYVDFLRFLREYADVYGQDPDSDNVLPLASH
;
A
#
# COMPACT_ATOMS: atom_id res chain seq x y z
N PHE A 1 22.91 7.97 -7.39
CA PHE A 1 22.73 7.55 -8.80
C PHE A 1 21.53 8.29 -9.35
N PHE A 2 21.76 9.35 -10.13
CA PHE A 2 20.70 10.13 -10.78
C PHE A 2 20.34 9.46 -12.09
N PHE A 3 19.09 9.00 -12.25
CA PHE A 3 18.57 8.66 -13.57
C PHE A 3 18.22 9.96 -14.29
N ALA A 4 18.88 10.18 -15.43
CA ALA A 4 18.43 11.13 -16.43
C ALA A 4 17.07 10.65 -16.95
N CYS A 5 16.00 11.31 -16.53
CA CYS A 5 14.65 11.01 -17.00
C CYS A 5 14.47 11.66 -18.38
N GLY A 6 14.74 10.89 -19.44
CA GLY A 6 14.21 11.20 -20.76
C GLY A 6 12.69 11.17 -20.67
N SER A 7 12.04 12.16 -21.29
CA SER A 7 10.58 12.30 -21.42
C SER A 7 9.99 11.22 -22.34
N GLY A 8 10.19 9.95 -22.00
CA GLY A 8 9.53 8.81 -22.62
C GLY A 8 8.50 8.27 -21.65
N THR A 9 7.23 8.27 -22.05
CA THR A 9 6.15 7.60 -21.30
C THR A 9 6.56 6.16 -21.01
N MET A 10 6.60 5.77 -19.74
CA MET A 10 6.93 4.42 -19.30
C MET A 10 5.94 3.42 -19.92
N SER A 11 6.42 2.58 -20.84
CA SER A 11 5.61 1.64 -21.61
C SER A 11 5.85 0.17 -21.27
N ASP A 12 6.88 -0.08 -20.46
CA ASP A 12 7.29 -1.41 -20.00
C ASP A 12 6.56 -1.76 -18.68
N PRO A 13 5.68 -2.78 -18.68
CA PRO A 13 4.99 -3.27 -17.49
C PRO A 13 5.93 -3.63 -16.33
N GLN A 14 7.07 -4.24 -16.62
CA GLN A 14 7.98 -4.73 -15.58
C GLN A 14 8.67 -3.56 -14.88
N ALA A 15 9.19 -2.61 -15.65
CA ALA A 15 9.78 -1.39 -15.10
C ALA A 15 8.77 -0.58 -14.28
N PHE A 16 7.49 -0.52 -14.72
CA PHE A 16 6.43 0.12 -13.96
C PHE A 16 6.20 -0.56 -12.61
N ALA A 17 6.09 -1.88 -12.60
CA ALA A 17 5.89 -2.68 -11.39
C ALA A 17 7.03 -2.47 -10.39
N GLU A 18 8.28 -2.50 -10.85
CA GLU A 18 9.46 -2.28 -10.03
C GLU A 18 9.46 -0.87 -9.40
N GLN A 19 9.11 0.16 -10.17
CA GLN A 19 9.01 1.51 -9.63
C GLN A 19 7.87 1.68 -8.63
N LEU A 20 6.73 1.03 -8.88
CA LEU A 20 5.61 1.03 -7.96
C LEU A 20 5.98 0.36 -6.63
N GLU A 21 6.67 -0.79 -6.68
CA GLU A 21 7.21 -1.45 -5.49
C GLU A 21 8.21 -0.56 -4.77
N LEU A 22 9.20 0.01 -5.47
CA LEU A 22 10.19 0.90 -4.86
C LEU A 22 9.51 2.09 -4.17
N PHE A 23 8.44 2.64 -4.74
CA PHE A 23 7.68 3.71 -4.11
C PHE A 23 7.01 3.24 -2.80
N PHE A 24 6.19 2.18 -2.83
CA PHE A 24 5.48 1.72 -1.63
C PHE A 24 6.39 1.08 -0.57
N VAL A 25 7.49 0.46 -0.98
CA VAL A 25 8.38 -0.32 -0.10
C VAL A 25 9.56 0.53 0.38
N LEU A 26 10.09 1.44 -0.43
CA LEU A 26 11.31 2.18 -0.08
C LEU A 26 11.11 3.68 0.10
N SER A 27 10.00 4.29 -0.32
CA SER A 27 9.79 5.74 -0.12
C SER A 27 9.66 6.09 1.35
N ASP A 28 10.56 6.94 1.84
CA ASP A 28 10.50 7.49 3.19
C ASP A 28 9.24 8.33 3.39
N ASP A 29 8.83 9.10 2.38
CA ASP A 29 7.63 9.93 2.44
C ASP A 29 6.37 9.09 2.65
N PHE A 30 6.23 7.99 1.90
CA PHE A 30 5.12 7.06 2.06
C PHE A 30 5.13 6.41 3.44
N LYS A 31 6.29 5.86 3.86
CA LYS A 31 6.45 5.22 5.17
C LYS A 31 6.12 6.18 6.31
N MET A 32 6.60 7.41 6.25
CA MET A 32 6.33 8.43 7.27
C MET A 32 4.84 8.79 7.30
N ALA A 33 4.19 8.94 6.15
CA ALA A 33 2.77 9.24 6.07
C ALA A 33 1.92 8.10 6.64
N LEU A 34 2.22 6.86 6.26
CA LEU A 34 1.58 5.65 6.79
C LEU A 34 1.80 5.51 8.29
N TRP A 35 3.04 5.68 8.77
CA TRP A 35 3.36 5.56 10.19
C TRP A 35 2.67 6.63 11.04
N LYS A 36 2.63 7.88 10.55
CA LYS A 36 1.89 8.95 11.20
C LYS A 36 0.41 8.61 11.31
N TRP A 37 -0.18 8.09 10.24
CA TRP A 37 -1.58 7.67 10.23
C TRP A 37 -1.85 6.51 11.19
N VAL A 38 -1.01 5.46 11.19
CA VAL A 38 -1.10 4.31 12.11
C VAL A 38 -1.02 4.80 13.57
N ARG A 39 -0.07 5.68 13.87
CA ARG A 39 0.11 6.22 15.23
C ARG A 39 -1.08 7.04 15.70
N GLN A 40 -1.73 7.79 14.82
CA GLN A 40 -2.92 8.58 15.16
C GLN A 40 -4.13 7.71 15.51
N HIS A 41 -4.22 6.52 14.91
CA HIS A 41 -5.37 5.62 15.06
C HIS A 41 -5.06 4.34 15.83
N SER A 42 -3.88 4.25 16.48
CA SER A 42 -3.35 3.00 17.04
C SER A 42 -4.32 2.30 17.99
N THR A 43 -5.02 3.05 18.84
CA THR A 43 -5.99 2.48 19.79
C THR A 43 -7.17 1.82 19.07
N VAL A 44 -7.70 2.46 18.03
CA VAL A 44 -8.81 1.92 17.23
C VAL A 44 -8.34 0.75 16.37
N LEU A 45 -7.11 0.83 15.85
CA LEU A 45 -6.53 -0.27 15.06
C LEU A 45 -6.41 -1.57 15.88
N GLU A 46 -6.05 -1.49 17.16
CA GLU A 46 -6.03 -2.66 18.04
C GLU A 46 -7.41 -3.29 18.23
N THR A 47 -8.47 -2.49 18.35
CA THR A 47 -9.84 -3.02 18.44
C THR A 47 -10.31 -3.61 17.12
N MET A 48 -9.93 -3.01 16.00
CA MET A 48 -10.26 -3.50 14.66
C MET A 48 -9.60 -4.83 14.33
N LYS A 49 -8.35 -5.05 14.74
CA LYS A 49 -7.63 -6.33 14.52
C LYS A 49 -8.38 -7.52 15.12
N ALA A 50 -8.92 -7.34 16.33
CA ALA A 50 -9.68 -8.36 17.04
C ALA A 50 -11.15 -8.49 16.57
N ALA A 51 -11.64 -7.56 15.76
CA ALA A 51 -13.03 -7.54 15.33
C ALA A 51 -13.33 -8.65 14.31
N ASP A 52 -14.48 -9.32 14.43
CA ASP A 52 -14.97 -10.24 13.40
C ASP A 52 -15.36 -9.43 12.15
N PRO A 53 -14.79 -9.71 10.96
CA PRO A 53 -15.11 -8.97 9.74
C PRO A 53 -16.56 -9.15 9.25
N THR A 54 -17.27 -10.15 9.77
CA THR A 54 -18.68 -10.41 9.44
C THR A 54 -19.67 -9.78 10.43
N ALA A 55 -19.17 -9.24 11.54
CA ALA A 55 -19.98 -8.57 12.55
C ALA A 55 -20.18 -7.08 12.22
N GLU A 56 -21.22 -6.48 12.82
CA GLU A 56 -21.46 -5.04 12.75
C GLU A 56 -20.26 -4.27 13.31
N GLN A 57 -19.77 -3.29 12.54
CA GLN A 57 -18.60 -2.48 12.88
C GLN A 57 -19.04 -1.10 13.38
N SER A 58 -18.24 -0.48 14.25
CA SER A 58 -18.51 0.87 14.70
C SER A 58 -18.33 1.87 13.55
N LEU A 59 -19.00 3.03 13.65
CA LEU A 59 -18.79 4.13 12.72
C LEU A 59 -17.32 4.60 12.73
N GLU A 60 -16.68 4.59 13.90
CA GLU A 60 -15.27 4.93 14.09
C GLU A 60 -14.35 4.01 13.28
N HIS A 61 -14.62 2.70 13.22
CA HIS A 61 -13.85 1.76 12.40
C HIS A 61 -13.92 2.13 10.90
N TYR A 62 -15.10 2.52 10.43
CA TYR A 62 -15.29 2.95 9.06
C TYR A 62 -14.58 4.27 8.75
N GLU A 63 -14.58 5.23 9.69
CA GLU A 63 -13.85 6.49 9.55
C GLU A 63 -12.34 6.26 9.48
N VAL A 64 -11.80 5.36 10.30
CA VAL A 64 -10.38 4.95 10.23
C VAL A 64 -10.07 4.35 8.87
N TYR A 65 -10.86 3.36 8.41
CA TYR A 65 -10.68 2.77 7.08
C TYR A 65 -10.72 3.82 5.95
N ARG A 66 -11.68 4.76 5.99
CA ARG A 66 -11.76 5.86 5.03
C ARG A 66 -10.51 6.73 5.03
N GLY A 67 -9.93 6.97 6.20
CA GLY A 67 -8.66 7.66 6.35
C GLY A 67 -7.50 6.91 5.67
N TYR A 68 -7.43 5.59 5.86
CA TYR A 68 -6.45 4.75 5.17
C TYR A 68 -6.64 4.80 3.65
N ALA A 69 -7.86 4.61 3.16
CA ALA A 69 -8.15 4.62 1.73
C ALA A 69 -7.76 5.96 1.07
N SER A 70 -8.07 7.08 1.74
CA SER A 70 -7.69 8.42 1.26
C SER A 70 -6.18 8.60 1.22
N LEU A 71 -5.45 8.13 2.23
CA LEU A 71 -3.99 8.15 2.25
C LEU A 71 -3.42 7.40 1.04
N ILE A 72 -3.87 6.15 0.79
CA ILE A 72 -3.37 5.36 -0.32
C ILE A 72 -3.71 6.00 -1.67
N GLU A 73 -4.93 6.54 -1.82
CA GLU A 73 -5.35 7.26 -3.03
C GLU A 73 -4.44 8.47 -3.33
N GLU A 74 -4.16 9.31 -2.34
CA GLU A 74 -3.25 10.46 -2.47
C GLU A 74 -1.83 10.02 -2.90
N GLN A 75 -1.34 8.92 -2.34
CA GLN A 75 0.00 8.39 -2.62
C GLN A 75 0.09 7.79 -4.03
N VAL A 76 -0.93 7.06 -4.47
CA VAL A 76 -1.02 6.57 -5.86
C VAL A 76 -1.11 7.74 -6.83
N GLU A 77 -1.95 8.74 -6.57
CA GLU A 77 -2.04 9.92 -7.42
C GLU A 77 -0.70 10.66 -7.53
N HIS A 78 0.01 10.80 -6.42
CA HIS A 78 1.33 11.42 -6.39
C HIS A 78 2.31 10.66 -7.28
N PHE A 79 2.44 9.35 -7.08
CA PHE A 79 3.28 8.49 -7.90
C PHE A 79 2.95 8.60 -9.39
N LEU A 80 1.67 8.52 -9.76
CA LEU A 80 1.24 8.61 -11.16
C LEU A 80 1.58 9.97 -11.79
N LYS A 81 1.46 11.06 -11.04
CA LYS A 81 1.87 12.39 -11.49
C LYS A 81 3.37 12.46 -11.74
N GLU A 82 4.20 11.90 -10.85
CA GLU A 82 5.66 11.83 -11.04
C GLU A 82 6.04 11.03 -12.29
N GLN A 83 5.32 9.94 -12.55
CA GLN A 83 5.54 9.11 -13.75
C GLN A 83 4.90 9.66 -15.02
N SER A 84 4.18 10.79 -14.94
CA SER A 84 3.39 11.35 -16.05
C SER A 84 2.41 10.33 -16.65
N LEU A 85 1.80 9.51 -15.80
CA LEU A 85 0.84 8.47 -16.16
C LEU A 85 -0.56 8.82 -15.65
N THR A 86 -1.57 8.37 -16.39
CA THR A 86 -2.96 8.38 -15.94
C THR A 86 -3.32 7.04 -15.30
N MET A 87 -4.34 7.02 -14.44
CA MET A 87 -4.83 5.78 -13.82
C MET A 87 -5.16 4.67 -14.85
N PRO A 88 -5.86 4.93 -15.98
CA PRO A 88 -6.11 3.89 -16.98
C PRO A 88 -4.84 3.30 -17.60
N GLN A 89 -3.79 4.11 -17.80
CA GLN A 89 -2.51 3.63 -18.32
C GLN A 89 -1.79 2.75 -17.30
N ALA A 90 -1.80 3.13 -16.03
CA ALA A 90 -1.21 2.34 -14.95
C ALA A 90 -1.92 0.98 -14.80
N VAL A 91 -3.26 0.97 -14.84
CA VAL A 91 -4.04 -0.28 -14.79
C VAL A 91 -3.70 -1.18 -15.97
N GLU A 92 -3.55 -0.63 -17.17
CA GLU A 92 -3.15 -1.41 -18.35
C GLU A 92 -1.73 -1.97 -18.22
N LEU A 93 -0.79 -1.21 -17.66
CA LEU A 93 0.57 -1.70 -17.39
C LEU A 93 0.55 -2.88 -16.40
N ILE A 94 -0.19 -2.78 -15.30
CA ILE A 94 -0.33 -3.89 -14.33
C ILE A 94 -0.96 -5.12 -14.98
N LYS A 95 -2.03 -4.94 -15.76
CA LYS A 95 -2.72 -6.07 -16.43
C LYS A 95 -1.86 -6.83 -17.42
N ARG A 96 -0.82 -6.19 -17.96
CA ARG A 96 0.13 -6.80 -18.92
C ARG A 96 1.18 -7.67 -18.24
N LEU A 97 1.31 -7.61 -16.91
CA LEU A 97 2.17 -8.52 -16.15
C LEU A 97 1.56 -9.92 -16.09
N PRO A 98 2.36 -10.99 -16.00
CA PRO A 98 1.86 -12.31 -15.65
C PRO A 98 1.14 -12.29 -14.30
N THR A 99 0.09 -13.11 -14.13
CA THR A 99 -0.70 -13.16 -12.88
C THR A 99 0.18 -13.44 -11.66
N GLU A 100 1.16 -14.34 -11.78
CA GLU A 100 2.10 -14.68 -10.71
C GLU A 100 2.92 -13.45 -10.29
N ALA A 101 3.37 -12.63 -11.26
CA ALA A 101 4.11 -11.41 -10.97
C ALA A 101 3.21 -10.36 -10.30
N GLN A 102 1.94 -10.23 -10.71
CA GLN A 102 1.00 -9.32 -10.06
C GLN A 102 0.76 -9.70 -8.59
N GLN A 103 0.64 -10.99 -8.29
CA GLN A 103 0.42 -11.49 -6.92
C GLN A 103 1.62 -11.28 -5.99
N GLN A 104 2.81 -11.03 -6.53
CA GLN A 104 4.02 -10.77 -5.77
C GLN A 104 4.23 -9.27 -5.44
N LEU A 105 3.37 -8.38 -5.94
CA LEU A 105 3.48 -6.95 -5.73
C LEU A 105 2.87 -6.54 -4.38
N ILE A 106 3.72 -6.20 -3.41
CA ILE A 106 3.31 -5.69 -2.09
C ILE A 106 2.52 -4.39 -2.24
N SER A 107 2.89 -3.55 -3.21
CA SER A 107 2.16 -2.32 -3.54
C SER A 107 0.68 -2.58 -3.84
N LEU A 108 0.34 -3.72 -4.45
CA LEU A 108 -1.05 -4.09 -4.69
C LEU A 108 -1.78 -4.50 -3.41
N ASP A 109 -1.09 -5.02 -2.39
CA ASP A 109 -1.73 -5.31 -1.10
C ASP A 109 -2.20 -4.03 -0.40
N PHE A 110 -1.37 -2.97 -0.41
CA PHE A 110 -1.76 -1.65 0.09
C PHE A 110 -2.96 -1.08 -0.68
N ILE A 111 -2.92 -1.17 -2.02
CA ILE A 111 -3.99 -0.65 -2.88
C ILE A 111 -5.28 -1.45 -2.69
N ASN A 112 -5.22 -2.78 -2.65
CA ASN A 112 -6.38 -3.64 -2.45
C ASN A 112 -7.02 -3.41 -1.07
N ALA A 113 -6.19 -3.24 -0.04
CA ALA A 113 -6.66 -2.86 1.30
C ALA A 113 -7.37 -1.50 1.29
N ALA A 114 -7.07 -0.57 0.38
CA ALA A 114 -7.79 0.70 0.27
C ALA A 114 -9.14 0.57 -0.44
N LEU A 115 -9.36 -0.50 -1.21
CA LEU A 115 -10.58 -0.71 -2.00
C LEU A 115 -11.66 -1.48 -1.26
N GLN A 116 -11.27 -2.38 -0.35
CA GLN A 116 -12.20 -3.27 0.35
C GLN A 116 -11.90 -3.29 1.85
N TYR A 117 -12.93 -3.04 2.67
CA TYR A 117 -12.81 -3.04 4.13
C TYR A 117 -12.36 -4.40 4.68
N VAL A 118 -12.78 -5.51 4.07
CA VAL A 118 -12.37 -6.86 4.51
C VAL A 118 -10.89 -7.10 4.23
N ASP A 119 -10.39 -6.66 3.08
CA ASP A 119 -8.97 -6.75 2.74
C ASP A 119 -8.13 -5.83 3.64
N PHE A 120 -8.65 -4.67 4.01
CA PHE A 120 -8.05 -3.81 5.02
C PHE A 120 -7.92 -4.49 6.39
N LEU A 121 -8.99 -5.13 6.88
CA LEU A 121 -8.92 -5.87 8.15
C LEU A 121 -7.92 -7.03 8.10
N ARG A 122 -7.85 -7.74 6.97
CA ARG A 122 -6.83 -8.78 6.75
C ARG A 122 -5.43 -8.17 6.78
N PHE A 123 -5.21 -7.09 6.03
CA PHE A 123 -3.95 -6.36 5.98
C PHE A 123 -3.51 -5.90 7.38
N LEU A 124 -4.41 -5.37 8.22
CA LEU A 124 -4.07 -4.95 9.58
C LEU A 124 -3.59 -6.10 10.48
N ARG A 125 -4.13 -7.30 10.31
CA ARG A 125 -3.72 -8.48 11.07
C ARG A 125 -2.36 -8.97 10.63
N GLU A 126 -2.16 -9.09 9.32
CA GLU A 126 -0.88 -9.48 8.72
C GLU A 126 0.22 -8.45 9.05
N TYR A 127 -0.10 -7.15 9.00
CA TYR A 127 0.80 -6.08 9.41
C TYR A 127 1.15 -6.14 10.91
N ALA A 128 0.20 -6.53 11.78
CA ALA A 128 0.51 -6.72 13.20
C ALA A 128 1.47 -7.89 13.44
N ASP A 129 1.29 -9.00 12.72
CA ASP A 129 2.12 -10.19 12.85
C ASP A 129 3.55 -9.96 12.33
N VAL A 130 3.69 -9.11 11.30
CA VAL A 130 4.98 -8.79 10.67
C VAL A 130 5.71 -7.62 11.36
N TYR A 131 4.99 -6.60 11.85
CA TYR A 131 5.57 -5.35 12.37
C TYR A 131 5.24 -5.07 13.85
N GLY A 132 4.52 -5.95 14.53
CA GLY A 132 4.17 -5.82 15.96
C GLY A 132 5.29 -6.15 16.94
N GLN A 133 6.50 -6.44 16.44
CA GLN A 133 7.70 -6.65 17.26
C GLN A 133 8.70 -5.50 17.04
N ASP A 134 8.68 -4.57 17.98
CA ASP A 134 9.72 -3.56 18.25
C ASP A 134 9.94 -2.43 17.21
N PRO A 135 9.58 -1.17 17.52
CA PRO A 135 9.83 -0.01 16.65
C PRO A 135 11.32 0.38 16.53
N ASP A 136 12.22 -0.23 17.31
CA ASP A 136 13.69 -0.08 17.17
C ASP A 136 14.32 -1.21 16.31
N SER A 137 13.53 -2.13 15.77
CA SER A 137 14.08 -3.10 14.82
C SER A 137 14.25 -2.42 13.45
N ASP A 138 15.51 -2.28 13.01
CA ASP A 138 15.92 -1.82 11.67
C ASP A 138 15.37 -2.70 10.50
N ASN A 139 14.37 -3.55 10.75
CA ASN A 139 13.75 -4.43 9.77
C ASN A 139 12.71 -3.67 8.94
N VAL A 140 13.24 -2.90 8.02
CA VAL A 140 12.53 -2.46 6.82
C VAL A 140 12.13 -3.72 6.02
N LEU A 141 10.88 -4.14 6.15
CA LEU A 141 10.12 -5.07 5.28
C LEU A 141 10.73 -6.47 5.07
N PRO A 142 10.18 -7.54 5.67
CA PRO A 142 10.37 -8.87 5.13
C PRO A 142 9.42 -9.09 3.95
N LEU A 143 10.02 -9.23 2.77
CA LEU A 143 9.41 -9.64 1.52
C LEU A 143 8.54 -10.91 1.68
N ALA A 144 7.43 -10.91 0.93
CA ALA A 144 6.68 -12.05 0.40
C ALA A 144 7.07 -13.43 0.95
N SER A 145 6.16 -14.02 1.71
CA SER A 145 6.08 -15.47 1.83
C SER A 145 4.72 -15.91 1.29
N HIS A 146 4.57 -15.96 -0.04
CA HIS A 146 3.79 -16.95 -0.79
C HIS A 146 4.07 -16.87 -2.29
#